data_AF-T1EI62-F1
#
_entry.id   AF-T1EI62-F1
#
_cell.length_a   1.000
_cell.length_b   1.000
_cell.length_c   1.000
_cell.angle_alpha   90.00
_cell.angle_beta   90.00
_cell.angle_gamma   90.00
#
_symmetry.space_group_name_H-M   'P 1'
#
loop_
_entity.id
_entity.type
_entity.pdbx_description
1 polymer ?
#
loop_
_entity_poly.entity_id
_entity_poly.type
_entity_poly.pdbx_seq_one_letter_code
_entity_poly.pdbx_strand_id
1 'polypeptide(L)'
;PNFAVVCSFLEKYESLLSLPEISFDNLEKWITEQRPMCHTMKDLLMGLLKRWKSSVNDERFSRYLVKFCQTYSLEDASQLEKLGFEKCDINLKLRLMKALMEQQFDTNMKFKDKLDGMPPDLLRVQPIGRDIYGRKYWSFMDKDMNLRVFCKAASDDD
;
A
#
# COMPACT_ATOMS: atom_id res chain seq x y z
N PRO A 1 11.33 0.78 4.38
CA PRO A 1 10.20 1.06 5.29
C PRO A 1 8.88 0.71 4.59
N ASN A 2 7.82 0.35 5.33
CA ASN A 2 6.53 -0.03 4.70
C ASN A 2 5.93 1.10 3.87
N PHE A 3 6.08 2.36 4.28
CA PHE A 3 5.60 3.50 3.51
C PHE A 3 6.23 3.59 2.10
N ALA A 4 7.53 3.29 1.96
CA ALA A 4 8.18 3.24 0.65
C ALA A 4 7.57 2.16 -0.26
N VAL A 5 7.20 1.01 0.31
CA VAL A 5 6.55 -0.08 -0.45
C VAL A 5 5.16 0.36 -0.92
N VAL A 6 4.40 1.05 -0.06
CA VAL A 6 3.08 1.60 -0.40
C VAL A 6 3.19 2.64 -1.51
N CYS A 7 4.13 3.61 -1.42
CA CYS A 7 4.35 4.61 -2.47
C CYS A 7 4.76 3.96 -3.79
N SER A 8 5.72 3.03 -3.75
CA SER A 8 6.19 2.29 -4.91
C SER A 8 5.07 1.52 -5.61
N PHE A 9 4.17 0.91 -4.83
CA PHE A 9 3.03 0.19 -5.38
C PHE A 9 2.04 1.14 -6.07
N LEU A 10 1.69 2.27 -5.44
CA LEU A 10 0.73 3.21 -6.02
C LEU A 10 1.24 3.78 -7.33
N GLU A 11 2.49 4.27 -7.37
CA GLU A 11 3.11 4.81 -8.59
C GLU A 11 3.11 3.80 -9.75
N LYS A 12 3.35 2.52 -9.47
CA LYS A 12 3.42 1.48 -10.50
C LYS A 12 2.07 0.92 -10.92
N TYR A 13 1.14 0.73 -9.98
CA TYR A 13 0.02 -0.19 -10.17
C TYR A 13 -1.36 0.42 -9.99
N GLU A 14 -1.48 1.67 -9.52
CA GLU A 14 -2.79 2.29 -9.30
C GLU A 14 -3.64 2.32 -10.57
N SER A 15 -3.05 2.66 -11.72
CA SER A 15 -3.71 2.71 -13.02
C SER A 15 -4.15 1.33 -13.50
N LEU A 16 -3.31 0.31 -13.31
CA LEU A 16 -3.57 -1.07 -13.72
C LEU A 16 -4.72 -1.70 -12.94
N LEU A 17 -4.87 -1.31 -11.67
CA LEU A 17 -5.91 -1.76 -10.75
C LEU A 17 -7.16 -0.87 -10.77
N SER A 18 -7.11 0.25 -11.48
CA SER A 18 -8.15 1.29 -11.52
C SER A 18 -8.48 1.81 -10.11
N LEU A 19 -7.44 2.05 -9.32
CA LEU A 19 -7.54 2.66 -8.00
C LEU A 19 -7.66 4.18 -8.11
N PRO A 20 -8.27 4.86 -7.13
CA PRO A 20 -8.27 6.31 -7.10
C PRO A 20 -6.85 6.83 -6.89
N GLU A 21 -6.51 7.87 -7.64
CA GLU A 21 -5.21 8.52 -7.54
C GLU A 21 -5.12 9.34 -6.24
N ILE A 22 -4.07 9.09 -5.45
CA ILE A 22 -3.80 9.78 -4.19
C ILE A 22 -2.36 10.30 -4.17
N SER A 23 -2.17 11.58 -3.83
CA SER A 23 -0.83 12.12 -3.63
C SER A 23 -0.19 11.59 -2.35
N PHE A 24 1.13 11.49 -2.35
CA PHE A 24 1.91 10.99 -1.22
C PHE A 24 1.74 11.88 0.01
N ASP A 25 1.55 13.19 -0.16
CA ASP A 25 1.23 14.11 0.93
C ASP A 25 -0.10 13.79 1.60
N ASN A 26 -1.14 13.54 0.79
CA ASN A 26 -2.46 13.18 1.31
C ASN A 26 -2.45 11.80 1.96
N LEU A 27 -1.71 10.86 1.38
CA LEU A 27 -1.50 9.54 1.95
C LEU A 27 -0.77 9.63 3.29
N GLU A 28 0.34 10.37 3.39
CA GLU A 28 1.10 10.56 4.61
C GLU A 28 0.25 11.22 5.70
N LYS A 29 -0.47 12.30 5.38
CA LYS A 29 -1.41 12.96 6.31
C LYS A 29 -2.47 12.00 6.81
N TRP A 30 -3.05 11.17 5.96
CA TRP A 30 -4.08 10.23 6.39
C TRP A 30 -3.54 9.09 7.27
N ILE A 31 -2.31 8.63 7.02
CA ILE A 31 -1.68 7.59 7.85
C ILE A 31 -1.35 8.16 9.24
N THR A 32 -0.81 9.38 9.28
CA THR A 32 -0.28 10.01 10.49
C THR A 32 -1.35 10.71 11.35
N GLU A 33 -2.36 11.32 10.73
CA GLU A 33 -3.41 12.03 11.43
C GLU A 33 -4.53 11.06 11.87
N GLN A 34 -4.99 11.19 13.12
CA GLN A 34 -6.16 10.47 13.63
C GLN A 34 -7.46 11.19 13.25
N ARG A 35 -7.68 11.37 11.95
CA ARG A 35 -8.86 12.03 11.39
C ARG A 35 -9.80 11.04 10.71
N PRO A 36 -11.10 11.39 10.54
CA PRO A 36 -12.03 10.59 9.75
C PRO A 36 -11.47 10.23 8.37
N MET A 37 -11.67 8.98 7.95
CA MET A 37 -11.26 8.54 6.62
C MET A 37 -11.96 9.35 5.52
N CYS A 38 -11.19 9.96 4.62
CA CYS A 38 -11.75 10.65 3.46
C CYS A 38 -12.28 9.65 2.42
N HIS A 39 -13.20 10.09 1.57
CA HIS A 39 -13.83 9.24 0.53
C HIS A 39 -12.79 8.58 -0.38
N THR A 40 -11.82 9.34 -0.89
CA THR A 40 -10.75 8.82 -1.77
C THR A 40 -10.00 7.64 -1.14
N MET A 41 -9.73 7.71 0.16
CA MET A 41 -8.99 6.67 0.85
C MET A 41 -9.86 5.44 1.15
N LYS A 42 -11.14 5.67 1.48
CA LYS A 42 -12.12 4.59 1.58
C LYS A 42 -12.26 3.85 0.25
N ASP A 43 -12.33 4.59 -0.85
CA ASP A 43 -12.41 4.03 -2.21
C ASP A 43 -11.16 3.24 -2.57
N LEU A 44 -9.97 3.72 -2.18
CA LEU A 44 -8.71 2.98 -2.35
C LEU A 44 -8.76 1.63 -1.64
N LEU A 45 -9.07 1.63 -0.33
CA LEU A 45 -9.14 0.41 0.47
C LEU A 45 -10.27 -0.52 0.02
N MET A 46 -11.43 0.03 -0.35
CA MET A 46 -12.52 -0.74 -0.93
C MET A 46 -12.14 -1.38 -2.26
N GLY A 47 -11.42 -0.66 -3.12
CA GLY A 47 -10.89 -1.16 -4.38
C GLY A 47 -10.02 -2.39 -4.16
N LEU A 48 -9.05 -2.30 -3.25
CA LEU A 48 -8.16 -3.41 -2.89
C LEU A 48 -8.93 -4.58 -2.25
N LEU A 49 -9.82 -4.30 -1.30
CA LEU A 49 -10.62 -5.32 -0.62
C LEU A 49 -11.56 -6.07 -1.56
N LYS A 50 -12.20 -5.38 -2.53
CA LYS A 50 -13.10 -6.01 -3.50
C LYS A 50 -12.38 -7.02 -4.40
N ARG A 51 -11.08 -6.83 -4.64
CA ARG A 51 -10.26 -7.79 -5.40
C ARG A 51 -9.93 -9.03 -4.58
N TRP A 52 -9.73 -8.88 -3.28
CA TRP A 52 -9.61 -10.01 -2.36
C TRP A 52 -10.94 -10.74 -2.15
N LYS A 53 -12.04 -10.00 -2.00
CA LYS A 53 -13.38 -10.55 -1.78
C LYS A 53 -14.45 -9.68 -2.43
N SER A 54 -15.12 -10.23 -3.44
CA SER A 54 -16.11 -9.51 -4.24
C SER A 54 -17.35 -9.03 -3.47
N SER A 55 -17.69 -9.66 -2.34
CA SER A 55 -18.85 -9.30 -1.50
C SER A 55 -18.64 -8.07 -0.61
N VAL A 56 -17.51 -7.38 -0.73
CA VAL A 56 -17.19 -6.17 0.03
C VAL A 56 -18.13 -5.03 -0.39
N ASN A 57 -18.78 -4.43 0.59
CA ASN A 57 -19.68 -3.30 0.43
C ASN A 57 -19.43 -2.23 1.50
N ASP A 58 -20.02 -1.06 1.31
CA ASP A 58 -19.81 0.11 2.16
C ASP A 58 -20.27 -0.13 3.61
N GLU A 59 -21.47 -0.69 3.78
CA GLU A 59 -22.08 -0.98 5.09
C GLU A 59 -21.23 -1.87 5.98
N ARG A 60 -20.49 -2.82 5.38
CA ARG A 60 -19.66 -3.80 6.12
C ARG A 60 -18.18 -3.54 5.95
N PHE A 61 -17.78 -2.38 5.43
CA PHE A 61 -16.39 -2.04 5.12
C PHE A 61 -15.44 -2.31 6.28
N SER A 62 -15.71 -1.76 7.48
CA SER A 62 -14.88 -1.95 8.66
C SER A 62 -14.76 -3.42 9.08
N ARG A 63 -15.84 -4.19 8.94
CA ARG A 63 -15.83 -5.63 9.22
C ARG A 63 -14.94 -6.40 8.25
N TYR A 64 -14.91 -6.01 6.98
CA TYR A 64 -14.02 -6.61 5.99
C TYR A 64 -12.55 -6.25 6.22
N LEU A 65 -12.25 -5.02 6.67
CA LEU A 65 -10.89 -4.64 7.07
C LEU A 65 -10.39 -5.51 8.22
N VAL A 66 -11.20 -5.68 9.27
CA VAL A 66 -10.87 -6.57 10.40
C VAL A 66 -10.67 -8.00 9.93
N LYS A 67 -11.60 -8.53 9.12
CA LYS A 67 -11.51 -9.90 8.60
C LYS A 67 -10.27 -10.12 7.72
N PHE A 68 -9.89 -9.13 6.93
CA PHE A 68 -8.65 -9.19 6.16
C PHE A 68 -7.43 -9.14 7.09
N CYS A 69 -7.43 -8.24 8.08
CA CYS A 69 -6.36 -8.14 9.06
C CYS A 69 -6.10 -9.49 9.78
N GLN A 70 -7.17 -10.24 10.09
CA GLN A 70 -7.09 -11.59 10.68
C GLN A 70 -6.32 -12.60 9.83
N THR A 71 -6.17 -12.39 8.52
CA THR A 71 -5.44 -13.35 7.65
C THR A 71 -3.93 -13.31 7.87
N TYR A 72 -3.39 -12.22 8.45
CA TYR A 72 -1.96 -12.09 8.71
C TYR A 72 -1.62 -11.76 10.18
N SER A 73 -2.53 -11.15 10.95
CA SER A 73 -2.29 -10.85 12.37
C SER A 73 -3.60 -10.74 13.16
N LEU A 74 -3.80 -11.66 14.11
CA LEU A 74 -4.94 -11.61 15.05
C LEU A 74 -4.84 -10.42 16.02
N GLU A 75 -3.62 -10.02 16.38
CA GLU A 75 -3.38 -8.88 17.26
C GLU A 75 -3.78 -7.56 16.57
N ASP A 76 -3.26 -7.31 15.37
CA ASP A 76 -3.60 -6.11 14.60
C ASP A 76 -5.11 -6.09 14.32
N ALA A 77 -5.73 -7.25 14.05
CA ALA A 77 -7.17 -7.33 13.85
C ALA A 77 -7.97 -6.96 15.09
N SER A 78 -7.57 -7.44 16.27
CA SER A 78 -8.25 -7.10 17.52
C SER A 78 -8.10 -5.62 17.86
N GLN A 79 -6.91 -5.04 17.62
CA GLN A 79 -6.69 -3.61 17.80
C GLN A 79 -7.54 -2.79 16.83
N LEU A 80 -7.59 -3.19 15.56
CA LEU A 80 -8.40 -2.54 14.53
C LEU A 80 -9.90 -2.60 14.83
N GLU A 81 -10.38 -3.74 15.34
CA GLU A 81 -11.78 -3.92 15.74
C GLU A 81 -12.16 -3.03 16.92
N LYS A 82 -11.27 -2.88 17.91
CA LYS A 82 -11.52 -2.07 19.12
C LYS A 82 -11.41 -0.57 18.87
N LEU A 83 -10.37 -0.14 18.16
CA LEU A 83 -10.04 1.28 17.99
C LEU A 83 -10.71 1.90 16.77
N GLY A 84 -11.02 1.09 15.76
CA GLY A 84 -11.33 1.58 14.42
C GLY A 84 -10.06 2.00 13.69
N PHE A 85 -10.15 2.07 12.36
CA PHE A 85 -8.99 2.31 11.50
C PHE A 85 -8.30 3.64 11.81
N GLU A 86 -9.05 4.72 12.05
CA GLU A 86 -8.52 6.07 12.22
C GLU A 86 -7.57 6.20 13.41
N LYS A 87 -7.88 5.48 14.50
CA LYS A 87 -7.17 5.56 15.78
C LYS A 87 -6.03 4.55 15.92
N CYS A 88 -5.89 3.62 14.99
CA CYS A 88 -4.78 2.68 14.97
C CYS A 88 -3.43 3.40 14.77
N ASP A 89 -2.35 2.76 15.24
CA ASP A 89 -1.02 3.29 15.05
C ASP A 89 -0.59 3.27 13.57
N ILE A 90 0.38 4.12 13.25
CA ILE A 90 0.92 4.30 11.89
C ILE A 90 1.43 2.98 11.31
N ASN A 91 2.09 2.14 12.10
CA ASN A 91 2.67 0.89 11.62
C ASN A 91 1.58 -0.13 11.29
N LEU A 92 0.52 -0.24 12.09
CA LEU A 92 -0.63 -1.09 11.81
C LEU A 92 -1.30 -0.65 10.51
N LYS A 93 -1.59 0.65 10.36
CA LYS A 93 -2.17 1.20 9.12
C LYS A 93 -1.31 0.85 7.89
N LEU A 94 0.00 1.04 8.01
CA LEU A 94 0.97 0.72 6.94
C LEU A 94 1.05 -0.78 6.64
N ARG A 95 1.04 -1.64 7.66
CA ARG A 95 1.03 -3.10 7.50
C ARG A 95 -0.24 -3.56 6.78
N LEU A 96 -1.40 -3.03 7.18
CA LEU A 96 -2.68 -3.36 6.56
C LEU A 96 -2.69 -2.97 5.08
N MET A 97 -2.27 -1.75 4.75
CA MET A 97 -2.20 -1.29 3.37
C MET A 97 -1.23 -2.13 2.54
N LYS A 98 -0.02 -2.35 3.05
CA LYS A 98 0.99 -3.19 2.40
C LYS A 98 0.44 -4.59 2.13
N ALA A 99 -0.19 -5.22 3.12
CA ALA A 99 -0.78 -6.55 2.97
C ALA A 99 -1.91 -6.57 1.92
N LEU A 100 -2.80 -5.57 1.91
CA LEU A 100 -3.86 -5.46 0.89
C LEU A 100 -3.31 -5.31 -0.52
N MET A 101 -2.22 -4.56 -0.68
CA MET A 101 -1.51 -4.35 -1.95
C MET A 101 -0.80 -5.62 -2.40
N GLU A 102 -0.09 -6.29 -1.49
CA GLU A 102 0.57 -7.58 -1.77
C GLU A 102 -0.45 -8.64 -2.19
N GLN A 103 -1.61 -8.69 -1.52
CA GLN A 103 -2.68 -9.63 -1.85
C GLN A 103 -3.19 -9.50 -3.31
N GLN A 104 -2.99 -8.35 -3.96
CA GLN A 104 -3.38 -8.15 -5.36
C GLN A 104 -2.59 -9.08 -6.29
N PHE A 105 -1.31 -9.33 -6.00
CA PHE A 105 -0.47 -10.23 -6.79
C PHE A 105 -0.88 -11.69 -6.66
N ASP A 106 -1.56 -12.06 -5.57
CA ASP A 106 -2.00 -13.44 -5.32
C ASP A 106 -3.40 -13.71 -5.88
N THR A 107 -4.34 -12.79 -5.65
CA THR A 107 -5.78 -13.06 -5.82
C THR A 107 -6.40 -12.41 -7.05
N ASN A 108 -5.78 -11.38 -7.62
CA ASN A 108 -6.36 -10.63 -8.73
C ASN A 108 -5.86 -11.14 -10.08
N MET A 109 -6.47 -12.21 -10.61
CA MET A 109 -6.05 -12.85 -11.87
C MET A 109 -5.92 -11.85 -13.03
N LYS A 110 -6.88 -10.95 -13.20
CA LYS A 110 -6.82 -9.91 -14.26
C LYS A 110 -5.63 -8.97 -14.12
N PHE A 111 -5.21 -8.68 -12.90
CA PHE A 111 -4.02 -7.88 -12.66
C PHE A 111 -2.77 -8.69 -13.00
N LYS A 112 -2.69 -9.95 -12.58
CA LYS A 112 -1.59 -10.85 -12.91
C LYS A 112 -1.43 -11.04 -14.42
N ASP A 113 -2.53 -11.26 -15.15
CA ASP A 113 -2.52 -11.39 -16.61
C ASP A 113 -1.92 -10.15 -17.29
N LYS A 114 -2.15 -8.95 -16.74
CA LYS A 114 -1.53 -7.71 -17.22
C LYS A 114 -0.04 -7.65 -16.90
N LEU A 115 0.39 -8.19 -15.75
CA LEU A 115 1.80 -8.20 -15.34
C LEU A 115 2.62 -9.22 -16.12
N ASP A 116 2.06 -10.39 -16.46
CA ASP A 116 2.77 -11.45 -17.17
C ASP A 116 3.25 -11.00 -18.57
N GLY A 117 2.57 -10.01 -19.16
CA GLY A 117 2.99 -9.38 -20.42
C GLY A 117 4.07 -8.30 -20.28
N MET A 118 4.48 -7.95 -19.05
CA MET A 118 5.45 -6.88 -18.80
C MET A 118 6.87 -7.43 -18.61
N PRO A 119 7.90 -6.73 -19.10
CA PRO A 119 9.28 -7.10 -18.83
C PRO A 119 9.59 -7.00 -17.32
N PRO A 120 10.43 -7.90 -16.77
CA PRO A 120 10.74 -7.93 -15.33
C PRO A 120 11.24 -6.59 -14.77
N ASP A 121 11.98 -5.82 -15.57
CA ASP A 121 12.52 -4.52 -15.19
C ASP A 121 11.44 -3.46 -14.97
N LEU A 122 10.25 -3.63 -15.55
CA LEU A 122 9.11 -2.75 -15.32
C LEU A 122 8.27 -3.17 -14.11
N LEU A 123 8.41 -4.39 -13.60
CA LEU A 123 7.69 -4.89 -12.42
C LEU A 123 8.27 -4.38 -11.09
N ARG A 124 9.50 -3.86 -11.09
CA ARG A 124 10.17 -3.36 -9.88
C ARG A 124 10.81 -2.02 -10.15
N VAL A 125 10.66 -1.09 -9.21
CA VAL A 125 11.42 0.16 -9.26
C VAL A 125 12.88 -0.14 -8.89
N GLN A 126 13.77 0.12 -9.83
CA GLN A 126 15.21 -0.02 -9.59
C GLN A 126 15.73 1.17 -8.78
N PRO A 127 16.78 0.97 -7.96
CA PRO A 127 17.40 2.09 -7.27
C PRO A 127 17.97 3.09 -8.28
N ILE A 128 17.81 4.39 -7.99
CA ILE A 128 18.36 5.49 -8.81
C ILE A 128 19.88 5.61 -8.70
N GLY A 129 20.47 4.99 -7.68
CA GLY A 129 21.90 5.02 -7.45
C GLY A 129 22.31 4.42 -6.12
N ARG A 130 23.62 4.44 -5.89
CA ARG A 130 24.29 3.99 -4.66
C ARG A 130 25.27 5.06 -4.20
N ASP A 131 25.33 5.37 -2.91
CA ASP A 131 26.35 6.28 -2.37
C ASP A 131 27.69 5.58 -2.11
N ILE A 132 28.68 6.36 -1.66
CA ILE A 132 30.02 5.87 -1.29
C ILE A 132 30.01 4.88 -0.12
N TYR A 133 28.92 4.82 0.65
CA TYR A 133 28.73 3.91 1.77
C TYR A 133 27.92 2.67 1.38
N GLY A 134 27.66 2.48 0.09
CA GLY A 134 26.91 1.34 -0.41
C GLY A 134 25.39 1.43 -0.25
N ARG A 135 24.86 2.55 0.25
CA ARG A 135 23.42 2.74 0.46
C ARG A 135 22.73 2.92 -0.89
N LYS A 136 21.63 2.20 -1.09
CA LYS A 136 20.82 2.27 -2.31
C LYS A 136 19.70 3.30 -2.12
N TYR A 137 19.42 4.07 -3.16
CA TYR A 137 18.41 5.13 -3.14
C TYR A 137 17.29 4.82 -4.12
N TRP A 138 16.06 5.14 -3.76
CA TRP A 138 14.89 5.08 -4.62
C TRP A 138 14.18 6.42 -4.59
N SER A 139 13.61 6.81 -5.72
CA SER A 139 12.71 7.96 -5.79
C SER A 139 11.38 7.53 -6.39
N PHE A 140 10.30 8.04 -5.83
CA PHE A 140 8.95 7.88 -6.34
C PHE A 140 8.36 9.27 -6.55
N MET A 141 7.65 9.47 -7.66
CA MET A 141 6.97 10.73 -7.95
C MET A 141 5.49 10.45 -8.12
N ASP A 142 4.66 11.14 -7.35
CA ASP A 142 3.22 11.08 -7.56
C ASP A 142 2.79 12.02 -8.70
N LYS A 143 1.50 11.94 -9.07
CA LYS A 143 0.91 12.78 -10.11
C LYS A 143 0.93 14.29 -9.83
N ASP A 144 1.04 14.67 -8.56
CA ASP A 144 1.10 16.07 -8.12
C ASP A 144 2.56 16.57 -8.13
N MET A 145 3.48 15.79 -8.70
CA MET A 145 4.92 16.05 -8.79
C MET A 145 5.63 16.07 -7.43
N ASN A 146 5.06 15.43 -6.41
CA ASN A 146 5.74 15.28 -5.12
C ASN A 146 6.78 14.18 -5.21
N LEU A 147 8.05 14.57 -5.12
CA LEU A 147 9.19 13.66 -5.11
C LEU A 147 9.46 13.14 -3.69
N ARG A 148 9.46 11.82 -3.52
CA ARG A 148 9.85 11.16 -2.27
C ARG A 148 11.09 10.31 -2.49
N VAL A 149 12.12 10.53 -1.67
CA VAL A 149 13.39 9.80 -1.73
C VAL A 149 13.52 8.88 -0.53
N PHE A 150 13.79 7.62 -0.79
CA PHE A 150 13.98 6.58 0.21
C PHE A 150 15.38 5.98 0.10
N CYS A 151 15.96 5.62 1.24
CA CYS A 151 17.27 5.01 1.33
C CYS A 151 17.17 3.67 2.04
N LYS A 152 17.92 2.67 1.56
CA LYS A 152 18.19 1.42 2.28
C LYS A 152 19.69 1.33 2.53
N ALA A 153 20.08 1.11 3.79
CA ALA A 153 21.47 0.84 4.13
C ALA A 153 21.98 -0.38 3.36
N ALA A 154 23.30 -0.44 3.12
CA ALA A 154 23.93 -1.69 2.70
C ALA A 154 23.59 -2.75 3.76
N SER A 155 22.91 -3.82 3.35
CA SER A 155 22.81 -5.01 4.18
C SER A 155 24.16 -5.72 4.12
N ASP A 156 24.63 -6.26 5.24
CA ASP A 156 25.88 -7.05 5.32
C ASP A 156 25.79 -8.41 4.58
N ASP A 157 24.72 -8.64 3.80
CA ASP A 157 24.39 -9.89 3.10
C ASP A 157 24.34 -9.73 1.55
N ASP A 158 25.19 -8.88 0.95
CA ASP A 158 25.46 -8.91 -0.50
C ASP A 158 26.82 -9.60 -0.75
#